data_AF-A0A975R7H4-F1
#
_entry.id   AF-A0A975R7H4-F1
#
_cell.length_a   1.000
_cell.length_b   1.000
_cell.length_c   1.000
_cell.angle_alpha   90.00
_cell.angle_beta   90.00
_cell.angle_gamma   90.00
#
_symmetry.space_group_name_H-M   'P 1'
#
loop_
_entity.id
_entity.type
_entity.pdbx_description
1 polymer ?
#
loop_
_entity_poly.entity_id
_entity_poly.type
_entity_poly.pdbx_seq_one_letter_code
_entity_poly.pdbx_strand_id
1 'polypeptide(L)'
;MSRTPAPRRLGRRCGALLLVPALVALTACTPSLTDEAREQGSATSESIDEPYDTAVCAAVRDGIDAYNIGDLEESVQAFDDALPLARTHAAQQGAGEGARAAQALLEAVRYYAGLSVTELRDAFPASRDTVRYQQTTLEQCQPLPPGLEDESEQLA
;
A
#
# COMPACT_ATOMS: atom_id res chain seq x y z
N MET A 1 -14.74 -25.09 36.48
CA MET A 1 -15.77 -24.20 37.08
C MET A 1 -15.13 -22.81 37.09
N SER A 2 -15.53 -21.78 36.34
CA SER A 2 -16.86 -21.38 35.87
C SER A 2 -16.72 -20.60 34.56
N ARG A 3 -17.68 -20.80 33.66
CA ARG A 3 -17.89 -20.04 32.42
C ARG A 3 -18.65 -18.74 32.74
N THR A 4 -18.72 -17.88 31.70
CA THR A 4 -19.84 -16.97 31.30
C THR A 4 -19.77 -15.51 31.80
N PRO A 5 -20.36 -14.51 31.09
CA PRO A 5 -20.17 -14.10 29.68
C PRO A 5 -20.03 -12.56 29.49
N ALA A 6 -19.75 -12.14 28.25
CA ALA A 6 -19.91 -10.76 27.76
C ALA A 6 -21.39 -10.37 27.50
N PRO A 7 -21.76 -9.08 27.58
CA PRO A 7 -22.98 -8.56 26.99
C PRO A 7 -22.76 -7.96 25.59
N ARG A 8 -23.54 -8.47 24.61
CA ARG A 8 -23.85 -7.80 23.34
C ARG A 8 -24.87 -6.69 23.58
N ARG A 9 -24.76 -5.56 22.89
CA ARG A 9 -25.90 -4.68 22.61
C ARG A 9 -26.01 -4.38 21.12
N LEU A 10 -27.08 -4.93 20.54
CA LEU A 10 -27.69 -4.50 19.29
C LEU A 10 -28.60 -3.29 19.53
N GLY A 11 -28.64 -2.38 18.56
CA GLY A 11 -29.71 -1.40 18.30
C GLY A 11 -29.25 -0.55 17.11
N ARG A 12 -29.68 -0.73 15.86
CA ARG A 12 -31.02 -0.68 15.26
C ARG A 12 -31.69 0.68 15.48
N ARG A 13 -31.68 1.58 14.49
CA ARG A 13 -32.84 1.90 13.63
C ARG A 13 -32.65 3.16 12.75
N CYS A 14 -33.34 3.07 11.62
CA CYS A 14 -33.66 4.00 10.54
C CYS A 14 -33.88 5.48 10.88
N GLY A 15 -33.53 6.35 9.93
CA GLY A 15 -34.14 7.66 9.65
C GLY A 15 -33.70 8.09 8.24
N ALA A 16 -34.59 8.08 7.24
CA ALA A 16 -35.36 9.24 6.78
C ALA A 16 -34.42 10.36 6.25
N LEU A 17 -34.09 10.40 4.94
CA LEU A 17 -34.91 10.94 3.84
C LEU A 17 -35.21 12.44 4.02
N LEU A 18 -34.29 13.30 3.55
CA LEU A 18 -34.54 14.71 3.19
C LEU A 18 -33.57 15.09 2.07
N LEU A 19 -34.02 15.20 0.81
CA LEU A 19 -34.59 16.39 0.15
C LEU A 19 -33.49 17.29 -0.47
N VAL A 20 -33.31 17.11 -1.78
CA VAL A 20 -32.64 18.03 -2.69
C VAL A 20 -33.53 19.25 -2.92
N PRO A 21 -32.98 20.46 -2.92
CA PRO A 21 -33.35 21.38 -3.98
C PRO A 21 -32.13 22.05 -4.65
N ALA A 22 -32.26 22.14 -5.98
CA ALA A 22 -31.44 22.90 -6.90
C ALA A 22 -31.57 24.42 -6.70
N LEU A 23 -30.49 25.15 -6.97
CA LEU A 23 -30.36 26.52 -7.50
C LEU A 23 -28.88 26.91 -7.21
N VAL A 24 -28.08 27.39 -8.15
CA VAL A 24 -28.03 28.81 -8.53
C VAL A 24 -27.14 28.97 -9.79
N ALA A 25 -27.72 29.71 -10.75
CA ALA A 25 -27.16 30.64 -11.74
C ALA A 25 -26.00 30.25 -12.69
N LEU A 26 -26.30 30.38 -13.98
CA LEU A 26 -25.34 30.70 -15.04
C LEU A 26 -24.70 32.08 -14.80
N THR A 27 -23.38 32.14 -14.91
CA THR A 27 -22.65 33.36 -15.28
C THR A 27 -21.60 33.02 -16.31
N ALA A 28 -21.90 33.33 -17.57
CA ALA A 28 -20.92 33.46 -18.64
C ALA A 28 -20.30 34.86 -18.59
N CYS A 29 -18.97 34.95 -18.65
CA CYS A 29 -18.20 36.10 -19.18
C CYS A 29 -16.72 35.71 -19.32
N THR A 30 -16.28 35.50 -20.56
CA THR A 30 -14.89 35.61 -21.06
C THR A 30 -14.51 37.09 -21.23
N PRO A 31 -13.28 37.48 -21.66
CA PRO A 31 -11.91 37.03 -21.36
C PRO A 31 -11.04 38.23 -20.88
N SER A 32 -9.86 37.99 -20.31
CA SER A 32 -8.79 39.02 -20.23
C SER A 32 -7.43 38.39 -20.41
N LEU A 33 -6.74 38.83 -21.47
CA LEU A 33 -5.31 38.63 -21.69
C LEU A 33 -4.53 39.26 -20.53
N THR A 34 -3.67 38.47 -19.88
CA THR A 34 -2.39 38.97 -19.37
C THR A 34 -1.32 37.97 -19.79
N ASP A 35 -0.56 38.42 -20.78
CA ASP A 35 0.81 37.99 -21.04
C ASP A 35 1.64 38.57 -19.89
N GLU A 36 1.90 37.77 -18.86
CA GLU A 36 2.96 38.00 -17.89
C GLU A 36 3.81 36.73 -17.93
N ALA A 37 4.86 36.83 -18.73
CA ALA A 37 5.95 35.89 -18.79
C ALA A 37 6.55 35.63 -17.40
N ARG A 38 7.11 34.43 -17.26
CA ARG A 38 8.33 34.16 -16.45
C ARG A 38 8.07 34.34 -14.94
N GLU A 39 7.85 33.28 -14.18
CA GLU A 39 8.85 32.27 -13.89
C GLU A 39 8.19 30.88 -13.80
N GLN A 40 8.41 30.04 -14.82
CA GLN A 40 8.40 28.60 -14.60
C GLN A 40 9.63 28.29 -13.74
N GLY A 41 9.49 28.56 -12.44
CA GLY A 41 10.19 27.81 -11.44
C GLY A 41 9.92 26.35 -11.78
N SER A 42 10.96 25.72 -12.29
CA SER A 42 11.13 24.29 -12.34
C SER A 42 11.00 23.79 -10.91
N ALA A 43 9.76 23.69 -10.42
CA ALA A 43 9.41 22.63 -9.52
C ALA A 43 9.53 21.38 -10.39
N THR A 44 10.77 20.89 -10.54
CA THR A 44 10.99 19.50 -10.19
C THR A 44 10.31 19.35 -8.84
N SER A 45 9.03 18.96 -8.87
CA SER A 45 8.50 18.08 -7.86
C SER A 45 9.50 16.94 -7.86
N GLU A 46 10.53 17.11 -7.04
CA GLU A 46 11.17 16.04 -6.32
C GLU A 46 9.98 15.42 -5.58
N SER A 47 9.25 14.57 -6.30
CA SER A 47 8.31 13.64 -5.73
C SER A 47 9.15 12.94 -4.71
N ILE A 48 8.93 13.30 -3.45
CA ILE A 48 9.45 12.61 -2.29
C ILE A 48 9.32 11.14 -2.67
N ASP A 49 10.45 10.45 -2.85
CA ASP A 49 10.49 9.04 -3.21
C ASP A 49 9.56 8.33 -2.22
N GLU A 50 8.31 8.11 -2.62
CA GLU A 50 7.33 7.45 -1.79
C GLU A 50 7.91 6.05 -1.60
N PRO A 51 8.11 5.60 -0.35
CA PRO A 51 8.84 4.36 -0.07
C PRO A 51 8.23 3.13 -0.76
N TYR A 52 6.99 3.26 -1.23
CA TYR A 52 6.17 2.26 -1.91
C TYR A 52 6.40 2.17 -3.44
N ASP A 53 7.00 3.18 -4.09
CA ASP A 53 7.14 3.24 -5.54
C ASP A 53 8.53 2.79 -6.04
N THR A 54 9.01 1.70 -5.46
CA THR A 54 10.25 1.05 -5.92
C THR A 54 9.93 -0.11 -6.88
N ALA A 55 10.85 -0.41 -7.79
CA ALA A 55 10.74 -1.59 -8.66
C ALA A 55 10.61 -2.90 -7.87
N VAL A 56 11.17 -2.96 -6.66
CA VAL A 56 11.00 -4.10 -5.74
C VAL A 56 9.54 -4.22 -5.31
N CYS A 57 8.94 -3.11 -4.86
CA CYS A 57 7.55 -3.12 -4.41
C CYS A 57 6.56 -3.36 -5.54
N ALA A 58 6.86 -2.94 -6.77
CA ALA A 58 6.07 -3.32 -7.94
C ALA A 58 6.02 -4.84 -8.12
N ALA A 59 7.17 -5.51 -8.18
CA ALA A 59 7.22 -6.96 -8.33
C ALA A 59 6.61 -7.73 -7.14
N VAL A 60 6.78 -7.23 -5.91
CA VAL A 60 6.14 -7.80 -4.71
C VAL A 60 4.62 -7.69 -4.80
N ARG A 61 4.09 -6.54 -5.26
CA ARG A 61 2.65 -6.34 -5.46
C ARG A 61 2.10 -7.30 -6.52
N ASP A 62 2.79 -7.43 -7.65
CA ASP A 62 2.41 -8.37 -8.71
C ASP A 62 2.32 -9.81 -8.16
N GLY A 63 3.28 -10.23 -7.33
CA GLY A 63 3.26 -11.54 -6.67
C GLY A 63 2.11 -11.72 -5.69
N ILE A 64 1.76 -10.68 -4.93
CA ILE A 64 0.61 -10.69 -4.01
C ILE A 64 -0.72 -10.73 -4.79
N ASP A 65 -0.83 -9.96 -5.86
CA ASP A 65 -2.03 -9.91 -6.70
C ASP A 65 -2.28 -11.25 -7.39
N ALA A 66 -1.22 -11.86 -7.96
CA ALA A 66 -1.26 -13.19 -8.52
C ALA A 66 -1.70 -14.24 -7.48
N TYR A 67 -1.14 -14.19 -6.26
CA TYR A 67 -1.57 -15.07 -5.16
C TYR A 67 -3.06 -14.90 -4.83
N ASN A 68 -3.54 -13.66 -4.73
CA ASN A 68 -4.92 -13.35 -4.37
C ASN A 68 -5.94 -13.86 -5.40
N ILE A 69 -5.58 -13.91 -6.69
CA ILE A 69 -6.43 -14.49 -7.75
C ILE A 69 -6.23 -15.99 -7.93
N GLY A 70 -5.32 -16.61 -7.16
CA GLY A 70 -5.02 -18.04 -7.20
C GLY A 70 -4.02 -18.47 -8.27
N ASP A 71 -3.36 -17.51 -8.94
CA ASP A 71 -2.28 -17.79 -9.88
C ASP A 71 -0.94 -17.94 -9.13
N LEU A 72 -0.75 -19.12 -8.57
CA LEU A 72 0.40 -19.39 -7.70
C LEU A 72 1.72 -19.54 -8.47
N GLU A 73 1.67 -19.91 -9.76
CA GLU A 73 2.87 -19.98 -10.60
C GLU A 73 3.38 -18.58 -10.89
N GLU A 74 2.50 -17.67 -11.31
CA GLU A 74 2.84 -16.27 -11.53
C GLU A 74 3.30 -15.60 -10.22
N SER A 75 2.67 -15.93 -9.09
CA SER A 75 3.08 -15.42 -7.78
C SER A 75 4.52 -15.78 -7.43
N VAL A 76 4.89 -17.07 -7.59
CA VAL A 76 6.27 -17.52 -7.34
C VAL A 76 7.25 -16.83 -8.30
N GLN A 77 6.90 -16.73 -9.58
CA GLN A 77 7.76 -16.07 -10.57
C GLN A 77 8.00 -14.60 -10.22
N ALA A 78 6.96 -13.86 -9.84
CA ALA A 78 7.08 -12.46 -9.44
C ALA A 78 8.01 -12.27 -8.22
N PHE A 79 7.95 -13.17 -7.23
CA PHE A 79 8.89 -13.11 -6.09
C PHE A 79 10.33 -13.47 -6.48
N ASP A 80 10.54 -14.40 -7.41
CA ASP A 80 11.87 -14.70 -7.96
C ASP A 80 12.45 -13.50 -8.70
N ASP A 81 11.64 -12.82 -9.51
CA ASP A 81 12.02 -11.60 -10.24
C ASP A 81 12.27 -10.41 -9.29
N ALA A 82 11.55 -10.34 -8.16
CA ALA A 82 11.77 -9.33 -7.13
C ALA A 82 13.11 -9.50 -6.39
N LEU A 83 13.65 -10.72 -6.31
CA LEU A 83 14.85 -11.03 -5.53
C LEU A 83 16.11 -10.24 -5.96
N PRO A 84 16.51 -10.19 -7.25
CA PRO A 84 17.65 -9.37 -7.66
C PRO A 84 17.42 -7.86 -7.42
N LEU A 85 16.18 -7.39 -7.54
CA LEU A 85 15.82 -5.99 -7.27
C LEU A 85 15.98 -5.69 -5.77
N ALA A 86 15.46 -6.56 -4.90
CA ALA A 86 15.54 -6.40 -3.45
C ALA A 86 16.99 -6.41 -2.96
N ARG A 87 17.85 -7.26 -3.55
CA ARG A 87 19.30 -7.28 -3.25
C ARG A 87 19.95 -5.95 -3.61
N THR A 88 19.64 -5.42 -4.79
CA THR A 88 20.19 -4.14 -5.26
C THR A 88 19.73 -3.00 -4.37
N HIS A 89 18.42 -2.94 -4.07
CA HIS A 89 17.83 -1.94 -3.18
C HIS A 89 18.49 -1.97 -1.79
N ALA A 90 18.61 -3.15 -1.18
CA ALA A 90 19.24 -3.30 0.14
C ALA A 90 20.73 -2.96 0.16
N ALA A 91 21.45 -3.16 -0.96
CA ALA A 91 22.86 -2.80 -1.10
C ALA A 91 23.09 -1.29 -1.32
N GLN A 92 22.10 -0.59 -1.88
CA GLN A 92 22.13 0.87 -2.09
C GLN A 92 21.85 1.64 -0.80
N GLN A 93 21.17 1.00 0.17
CA GLN A 93 20.97 1.61 1.48
C GLN A 93 22.28 1.66 2.27
N GLY A 94 22.53 2.80 2.91
CA GLY A 94 23.68 2.99 3.81
C GLY A 94 23.46 2.35 5.18
N ALA A 95 23.54 3.15 6.25
CA ALA A 95 23.22 2.71 7.60
C ALA A 95 21.95 3.42 8.11
N GLY A 96 21.26 2.82 9.08
CA GLY A 96 20.09 3.42 9.73
C GLY A 96 18.80 2.66 9.47
N GLU A 97 17.67 3.37 9.51
CA GLU A 97 16.33 2.76 9.42
C GLU A 97 15.98 2.28 8.02
N GLY A 98 16.28 3.08 6.98
CA GLY A 98 16.09 2.65 5.59
C GLY A 98 16.86 1.37 5.26
N ALA A 99 18.09 1.23 5.77
CA ALA A 99 18.88 0.01 5.61
C ALA A 99 18.25 -1.20 6.33
N ARG A 100 17.72 -1.02 7.54
CA ARG A 100 17.01 -2.08 8.27
C ARG A 100 15.72 -2.50 7.55
N ALA A 101 14.95 -1.54 7.05
CA ALA A 101 13.72 -1.79 6.29
C ALA A 101 14.01 -2.56 5.00
N ALA A 102 14.98 -2.11 4.21
CA ALA A 102 15.36 -2.76 2.96
C ALA A 102 15.91 -4.19 3.17
N GLN A 103 16.65 -4.44 4.26
CA GLN A 103 17.08 -5.79 4.62
C GLN A 103 15.91 -6.68 5.03
N ALA A 104 14.92 -6.14 5.78
CA ALA A 104 13.71 -6.89 6.13
C ALA A 104 12.89 -7.24 4.88
N LEU A 105 12.76 -6.31 3.92
CA LEU A 105 12.10 -6.57 2.64
C LEU A 105 12.85 -7.64 1.83
N LEU A 106 14.18 -7.57 1.76
CA LEU A 106 14.99 -8.61 1.12
C LEU A 106 14.79 -9.99 1.77
N GLU A 107 14.70 -10.05 3.09
CA GLU A 107 14.44 -11.31 3.81
C GLU A 107 13.06 -11.89 3.45
N ALA A 108 12.03 -11.03 3.40
CA ALA A 108 10.68 -11.43 2.99
C ALA A 108 10.62 -11.93 1.54
N VAL A 109 11.23 -11.18 0.60
CA VAL A 109 11.29 -11.57 -0.81
C VAL A 109 12.04 -12.90 -0.96
N ARG A 110 13.18 -13.08 -0.27
CA ARG A 110 13.93 -14.33 -0.31
C ARG A 110 13.14 -15.51 0.26
N TYR A 111 12.33 -15.28 1.29
CA TYR A 111 11.45 -16.31 1.83
C TYR A 111 10.45 -16.78 0.77
N TYR A 112 9.69 -15.87 0.14
CA TYR A 112 8.69 -16.23 -0.84
C TYR A 112 9.27 -16.81 -2.14
N ALA A 113 10.38 -16.25 -2.64
CA ALA A 113 11.10 -16.78 -3.81
C ALA A 113 11.66 -18.19 -3.57
N GLY A 114 11.85 -18.59 -2.31
CA GLY A 114 12.30 -19.92 -1.92
C GLY A 114 11.19 -20.97 -1.84
N LEU A 115 9.91 -20.57 -1.94
CA LEU A 115 8.78 -21.49 -1.86
C LEU A 115 8.46 -22.06 -3.25
N SER A 116 8.21 -23.36 -3.32
CA SER A 116 7.51 -23.95 -4.45
C SER A 116 6.03 -23.55 -4.46
N VAL A 117 5.34 -23.73 -5.60
CA VAL A 117 3.88 -23.51 -5.72
C VAL A 117 3.09 -24.26 -4.64
N THR A 118 3.49 -25.51 -4.33
CA THR A 118 2.81 -26.31 -3.30
C THR A 118 3.05 -25.73 -1.91
N GLU A 119 4.28 -25.31 -1.61
CA GLU A 119 4.61 -24.69 -0.33
C GLU A 119 3.93 -23.33 -0.18
N LEU A 120 3.87 -22.50 -1.23
CA LEU A 120 3.20 -21.21 -1.21
C LEU A 120 1.69 -21.36 -0.95
N ARG A 121 1.04 -22.34 -1.58
CA ARG A 121 -0.37 -22.70 -1.31
C ARG A 121 -0.60 -23.07 0.15
N ASP A 122 0.34 -23.83 0.71
CA ASP A 122 0.20 -24.39 2.06
C ASP A 122 0.74 -23.42 3.14
N ALA A 123 1.50 -22.39 2.77
CA ALA A 123 2.21 -21.48 3.67
C ALA A 123 1.28 -20.53 4.44
N PHE A 124 0.13 -20.15 3.88
CA PHE A 124 -0.84 -19.28 4.53
C PHE A 124 -2.01 -20.09 5.10
N PRO A 125 -2.30 -20.07 6.42
CA PRO A 125 -1.65 -19.37 7.55
C PRO A 125 -0.77 -20.30 8.43
N ALA A 126 0.01 -21.19 7.82
CA ALA A 126 0.59 -22.33 8.51
C ALA A 126 1.82 -22.00 9.40
N SER A 127 2.54 -20.90 9.14
CA SER A 127 3.81 -20.61 9.83
C SER A 127 3.90 -19.19 10.39
N ARG A 128 4.64 -19.03 11.51
CA ARG A 128 4.94 -17.71 12.10
C ARG A 128 5.77 -16.83 11.17
N ASP A 129 6.61 -17.46 10.33
CA ASP A 129 7.44 -16.74 9.37
C ASP A 129 6.60 -16.14 8.25
N THR A 130 5.62 -16.88 7.73
CA THR A 130 4.69 -16.37 6.72
C THR A 130 3.98 -15.10 7.20
N VAL A 131 3.48 -15.11 8.45
CA VAL A 131 2.80 -13.93 9.04
C VAL A 131 3.75 -12.73 9.14
N ARG A 132 4.99 -12.96 9.61
CA ARG A 132 6.00 -11.90 9.73
C ARG A 132 6.33 -11.27 8.38
N TYR A 133 6.60 -12.09 7.37
CA TYR A 133 6.99 -11.60 6.06
C TYR A 133 5.82 -10.98 5.30
N GLN A 134 4.60 -11.49 5.47
CA GLN A 134 3.40 -10.85 4.95
C GLN A 134 3.24 -9.44 5.51
N GLN A 135 3.35 -9.27 6.84
CA GLN A 135 3.27 -7.94 7.45
C GLN A 135 4.33 -6.99 6.88
N THR A 136 5.57 -7.46 6.75
CA THR A 136 6.67 -6.67 6.16
C THR A 136 6.34 -6.21 4.73
N THR A 137 5.84 -7.10 3.88
CA THR A 137 5.49 -6.76 2.49
C THR A 137 4.29 -5.82 2.39
N LEU A 138 3.29 -5.97 3.29
CA LEU A 138 2.12 -5.09 3.29
C LEU A 138 2.50 -3.69 3.81
N GLU A 139 3.26 -3.60 4.89
CA GLU A 139 3.69 -2.33 5.47
C GLU A 139 4.62 -1.53 4.56
N GLN A 140 5.46 -2.21 3.76
CA GLN A 140 6.47 -1.53 2.93
C GLN A 140 6.08 -1.36 1.47
N CYS A 141 5.16 -2.18 0.94
CA CYS A 141 4.87 -2.19 -0.50
C CYS A 141 3.39 -2.06 -0.87
N GLN A 142 2.45 -2.03 0.10
CA GLN A 142 1.09 -1.60 -0.21
C GLN A 142 0.94 -0.08 0.01
N PRO A 143 0.40 0.66 -0.98
CA PRO A 143 -0.02 2.03 -0.73
C PRO A 143 -1.15 2.04 0.30
N LEU A 144 -1.11 3.00 1.21
CA LEU A 144 -2.25 3.26 2.10
C LEU A 144 -3.47 3.63 1.23
N PRO A 145 -4.69 3.21 1.60
CA PRO A 145 -5.89 3.62 0.88
C PRO A 145 -5.97 5.15 0.84
N PRO A 146 -6.24 5.77 -0.34
CA PRO A 146 -6.39 7.22 -0.41
C PRO A 146 -7.54 7.65 0.50
N GLY A 147 -7.25 8.58 1.43
CA GLY A 147 -8.21 9.09 2.41
C GLY A 147 -8.04 8.61 3.85
N LEU A 148 -6.96 7.89 4.18
CA LEU A 148 -6.57 7.57 5.57
C LEU A 148 -5.35 8.35 6.08
N GLU A 149 -4.82 9.26 5.27
CA GLU A 149 -3.55 9.94 5.53
C GLU A 149 -3.70 11.22 6.40
N ASP A 150 -4.93 11.73 6.58
CA ASP A 150 -5.17 13.09 7.10
C ASP A 150 -6.18 13.21 8.28
N GLU A 151 -6.45 12.15 9.05
CA GLU A 151 -7.34 12.29 10.23
C GLU A 151 -6.61 12.82 11.49
N SER A 152 -5.27 12.88 11.49
CA SER A 152 -4.49 13.40 12.62
C SER A 152 -4.35 14.93 12.67
N GLU A 153 -4.57 15.65 11.57
CA GLU A 153 -4.52 17.13 11.54
C GLU A 153 -5.86 17.81 11.90
N GLN A 154 -6.96 17.06 12.01
CA GLN A 154 -8.28 17.65 12.35
C GLN A 154 -8.59 17.72 13.86
N LEU A 155 -7.64 17.33 14.73
CA LEU A 155 -7.82 17.33 16.19
C LEU A 155 -6.87 18.25 16.98
N ALA A 156 -6.16 19.17 16.30
CA ALA A 156 -5.33 20.19 16.95
C ALA A 156 -6.05 21.54 17.09
#